data_AF-A0A9D2U666-F1
#
_entry.id   AF-A0A9D2U666-F1
#
_cell.length_a   1.000
_cell.length_b   1.000
_cell.length_c   1.000
_cell.angle_alpha   90.00
_cell.angle_beta   90.00
_cell.angle_gamma   90.00
#
_symmetry.space_group_name_H-M   'P 1'
#
loop_
_entity.id
_entity.type
_entity.pdbx_description
1 polymer ?
#
loop_
_entity_poly.entity_id
_entity_poly.type
_entity_poly.pdbx_seq_one_letter_code
_entity_poly.pdbx_strand_id
1 'polypeptide(L)'
;MESYTVGSLEFTINYAASRGILPLMDNGHYHPTEVVSDKISAMLLFFDKIALHVTRPVRWDSDHVVLFDDETREIAKEIVRNKALDRVMIGLDFFDASINRIAAWTVGMRSFRKALLYALLTPNEKLDGLQEEGRLTEVMMLQEEMKTYPFGDVWDYFCETEGKPVGEDWYEAVKTYEAQVLGARK
;
A
#
# COMPACT_ATOMS: atom_id res chain seq x y z
N MET A 1 -0.99 20.95 19.34
CA MET A 1 -0.44 20.18 20.48
C MET A 1 0.04 18.86 19.92
N GLU A 2 1.30 18.87 19.51
CA GLU A 2 2.01 17.83 18.78
C GLU A 2 2.85 16.98 19.73
N SER A 3 3.01 17.43 20.98
CA SER A 3 3.93 16.86 21.98
C SER A 3 3.40 15.60 22.69
N TYR A 4 2.12 15.27 22.55
CA TYR A 4 1.51 14.14 23.23
C TYR A 4 0.21 13.69 22.55
N THR A 5 0.16 12.40 22.22
CA THR A 5 -1.03 11.71 21.70
C THR A 5 -1.47 10.66 22.71
N VAL A 6 -2.70 10.80 23.25
CA VAL A 6 -3.25 9.88 24.27
C VAL A 6 -3.31 8.44 23.73
N GLY A 7 -3.84 8.27 22.52
CA GLY A 7 -3.87 6.99 21.82
C GLY A 7 -2.54 6.70 21.13
N SER A 8 -1.45 6.58 21.90
CA SER A 8 -0.13 6.20 21.35
C SER A 8 -0.15 4.76 20.84
N LEU A 9 0.85 4.41 20.03
CA LEU A 9 1.03 3.07 19.48
C LEU A 9 0.97 1.97 20.56
N GLU A 10 1.74 2.13 21.64
CA GLU A 10 1.81 1.16 22.72
C GLU A 10 0.46 1.05 23.43
N PHE A 11 -0.23 2.18 23.63
CA PHE A 11 -1.53 2.18 24.26
C PHE A 11 -2.57 1.43 23.40
N THR A 12 -2.68 1.77 22.11
CA THR A 12 -3.74 1.25 21.24
C THR A 12 -3.52 -0.23 20.90
N ILE A 13 -2.29 -0.67 20.66
CA ILE A 13 -1.99 -2.10 20.42
C ILE A 13 -2.28 -2.94 21.67
N ASN A 14 -1.82 -2.51 22.85
CA ASN A 14 -2.09 -3.26 24.08
C ASN A 14 -3.58 -3.27 24.41
N TYR A 15 -4.28 -2.15 24.21
CA TYR A 15 -5.72 -2.08 24.38
C TYR A 15 -6.44 -3.02 23.42
N ALA A 16 -6.09 -3.00 22.13
CA ALA A 16 -6.66 -3.87 21.12
C ALA A 16 -6.46 -5.36 21.45
N ALA A 17 -5.24 -5.77 21.82
CA ALA A 17 -4.93 -7.12 22.24
C ALA A 17 -5.75 -7.55 23.47
N SER A 18 -5.86 -6.68 24.49
CA SER A 18 -6.59 -6.99 25.73
C SER A 18 -8.12 -7.06 25.59
N ARG A 19 -8.66 -6.55 24.47
CA ARG A 19 -10.11 -6.46 24.20
C ARG A 19 -10.55 -7.25 22.98
N GLY A 20 -9.65 -7.92 22.28
CA GLY A 20 -9.97 -8.64 21.03
C GLY A 20 -10.48 -7.70 19.93
N ILE A 21 -9.95 -6.47 19.88
CA ILE A 21 -10.31 -5.48 18.86
C ILE A 21 -9.31 -5.56 17.71
N LEU A 22 -9.80 -5.35 16.48
CA LEU A 22 -8.97 -5.27 15.28
C LEU A 22 -8.03 -4.06 15.38
N PRO A 23 -6.70 -4.23 15.42
CA PRO A 23 -5.77 -3.10 15.40
C PRO A 23 -5.72 -2.51 13.98
N LEU A 24 -5.61 -1.19 13.91
CA LEU A 24 -5.40 -0.45 12.67
C LEU A 24 -4.03 0.21 12.73
N MET A 25 -3.21 -0.01 11.70
CA MET A 25 -1.93 0.66 11.51
C MET A 25 -2.01 1.60 10.31
N ASP A 26 -1.66 2.86 10.51
CA ASP A 26 -1.61 3.88 9.47
C ASP A 26 -0.14 4.24 9.24
N ASN A 27 0.39 4.03 8.03
CA ASN A 27 1.82 4.25 7.76
C ASN A 27 2.24 5.74 7.71
N GLY A 28 1.34 6.69 7.91
CA GLY A 28 1.64 8.11 8.12
C GLY A 28 1.82 8.50 9.59
N HIS A 29 1.37 7.65 10.52
CA HIS A 29 1.21 7.99 11.94
C HIS A 29 2.40 7.59 12.84
N TYR A 30 3.54 7.28 12.23
CA TYR A 30 4.71 6.75 12.92
C TYR A 30 5.90 7.73 12.90
N HIS A 31 6.96 7.38 13.62
CA HIS A 31 8.15 8.22 13.68
C HIS A 31 8.85 8.32 12.31
N PRO A 32 9.69 9.34 12.08
CA PRO A 32 10.55 9.36 10.91
C PRO A 32 11.33 8.04 10.78
N THR A 33 11.34 7.48 9.56
CA THR A 33 11.93 6.17 9.19
C THR A 33 11.26 4.93 9.75
N GLU A 34 10.23 5.06 10.58
CA GLU A 34 9.44 3.93 11.04
C GLU A 34 8.45 3.51 9.94
N VAL A 35 8.39 2.21 9.66
CA VAL A 35 7.63 1.62 8.55
C VAL A 35 6.63 0.59 9.05
N VAL A 36 5.48 0.48 8.39
CA VAL A 36 4.41 -0.44 8.77
C VAL A 36 4.64 -1.81 8.17
N SER A 37 5.31 -1.90 7.02
CA SER A 37 5.72 -3.16 6.41
C SER A 37 6.36 -4.12 7.43
N ASP A 38 7.38 -3.67 8.17
CA ASP A 38 8.08 -4.43 9.22
C ASP A 38 7.15 -4.94 10.35
N LYS A 39 6.06 -4.24 10.64
CA LYS A 39 5.15 -4.56 11.74
C LYS A 39 4.14 -5.65 11.38
N ILE A 40 3.85 -5.84 10.08
CA ILE A 40 2.77 -6.72 9.61
C ILE A 40 2.99 -8.16 10.10
N SER A 41 4.17 -8.73 9.85
CA SER A 41 4.49 -10.11 10.24
C SER A 41 4.38 -10.33 11.75
N ALA A 42 4.89 -9.39 12.55
CA ALA A 42 4.80 -9.43 14.00
C ALA A 42 3.34 -9.35 14.49
N MET A 43 2.54 -8.45 13.93
CA MET A 43 1.14 -8.29 14.32
C MET A 43 0.31 -9.54 14.00
N LEU A 44 0.57 -10.19 12.86
CA LEU A 44 -0.13 -11.40 12.45
C LEU A 44 0.14 -12.63 13.35
N LEU A 45 1.14 -12.57 14.26
CA LEU A 45 1.36 -13.60 15.29
C LEU A 45 0.37 -13.49 16.46
N PHE A 46 -0.15 -12.29 16.73
CA PHE A 46 -0.97 -12.01 17.90
C PHE A 46 -2.43 -11.64 17.56
N PHE A 47 -2.70 -11.32 16.29
CA PHE A 47 -4.02 -10.95 15.81
C PHE A 47 -4.44 -11.81 14.61
N ASP A 48 -5.67 -12.34 14.65
CA ASP A 48 -6.24 -13.10 13.53
C ASP A 48 -6.35 -12.24 12.27
N LYS A 49 -6.69 -10.97 12.44
CA LYS A 49 -6.78 -9.96 11.39
C LYS A 49 -6.12 -8.65 11.84
N ILE A 50 -5.68 -7.86 10.89
CA ILE A 50 -5.21 -6.48 11.10
C ILE A 50 -5.87 -5.56 10.07
N ALA A 51 -6.00 -4.28 10.37
CA ALA A 51 -6.41 -3.24 9.42
C ALA A 51 -5.21 -2.35 9.08
N LEU A 52 -5.15 -1.91 7.83
CA LEU A 52 -4.17 -0.95 7.35
C LEU A 52 -4.88 0.27 6.78
N HIS A 53 -4.41 1.44 7.15
CA HIS A 53 -4.55 2.64 6.33
C HIS A 53 -3.21 2.85 5.62
N VAL A 54 -3.27 2.82 4.29
CA VAL A 54 -2.12 3.11 3.45
C VAL A 54 -2.22 4.56 2.99
N THR A 55 -1.26 5.37 3.44
CA THR A 55 -1.08 6.79 3.16
C THR A 55 0.36 7.04 2.70
N ARG A 56 0.69 8.28 2.34
CA ARG A 56 2.06 8.71 2.04
C ARG A 56 2.44 9.91 2.92
N PRO A 57 3.20 9.71 4.01
CA PRO A 57 3.69 10.82 4.80
C PRO A 57 4.80 11.57 4.05
N VAL A 58 4.73 12.90 4.08
CA VAL A 58 5.76 13.79 3.57
C VAL A 58 6.22 14.67 4.73
N ARG A 59 7.19 14.14 5.48
CA ARG A 59 7.79 14.71 6.72
C ARG A 59 6.89 14.68 7.95
N TRP A 60 5.58 14.69 7.77
CA TRP A 60 4.56 14.56 8.80
C TRP A 60 3.41 13.73 8.23
N ASP A 61 2.39 13.48 9.05
CA ASP A 61 1.15 12.82 8.66
C ASP A 61 0.32 13.71 7.71
N SER A 62 0.81 13.79 6.48
CA SER A 62 0.44 14.83 5.51
C SER A 62 -0.61 14.40 4.50
N ASP A 63 -1.14 13.18 4.62
CA ASP A 63 -2.22 12.65 3.79
C ASP A 63 -2.00 12.77 2.27
N HIS A 64 -0.76 12.61 1.79
CA HIS A 64 -0.53 12.67 0.35
C HIS A 64 -1.01 11.38 -0.33
N VAL A 65 -1.41 11.52 -1.60
CA VAL A 65 -1.84 10.39 -2.42
C VAL A 65 -0.78 9.28 -2.44
N VAL A 66 -1.22 8.06 -2.18
CA VAL A 66 -0.42 6.83 -2.26
C VAL A 66 0.18 6.66 -3.65
N LEU A 67 1.48 6.38 -3.70
CA LEU A 67 2.23 6.17 -4.92
C LEU A 67 2.75 4.73 -4.98
N PHE A 68 3.23 4.30 -6.14
CA PHE A 68 3.96 3.04 -6.27
C PHE A 68 5.42 3.24 -5.84
N ASP A 69 5.63 3.55 -4.56
CA ASP A 69 6.93 3.77 -3.93
C ASP A 69 7.44 2.54 -3.17
N ASP A 70 8.59 2.66 -2.51
CA ASP A 70 9.23 1.56 -1.80
C ASP A 70 8.35 1.00 -0.68
N GLU A 71 7.89 1.84 0.26
CA GLU A 71 7.10 1.36 1.40
C GLU A 71 5.75 0.78 0.96
N THR A 72 5.10 1.36 -0.05
CA THR A 72 3.86 0.79 -0.61
C THR A 72 4.10 -0.60 -1.19
N ARG A 73 5.24 -0.82 -1.87
CA ARG A 73 5.64 -2.16 -2.35
C ARG A 73 5.97 -3.11 -1.21
N GLU A 74 6.69 -2.67 -0.18
CA GLU A 74 7.05 -3.52 0.96
C GLU A 74 5.81 -3.93 1.78
N ILE A 75 4.85 -3.03 2.01
CA ILE A 75 3.56 -3.38 2.61
C ILE A 75 2.87 -4.48 1.80
N ALA A 76 2.76 -4.32 0.48
CA ALA A 76 2.12 -5.32 -0.37
C ALA A 76 2.87 -6.66 -0.39
N LYS A 77 4.21 -6.63 -0.40
CA LYS A 77 5.05 -7.84 -0.28
C LYS A 77 4.78 -8.57 1.01
N GLU A 78 4.75 -7.88 2.14
CA GLU A 78 4.48 -8.51 3.44
C GLU A 78 3.07 -9.13 3.50
N ILE A 79 2.05 -8.47 2.96
CA ILE A 79 0.70 -9.04 2.90
C ILE A 79 0.69 -10.35 2.09
N VAL A 80 1.35 -10.37 0.93
CA VAL A 80 1.37 -11.54 0.03
C VAL A 80 2.25 -12.67 0.57
N ARG A 81 3.47 -12.36 1.02
CA ARG A 81 4.44 -13.34 1.56
C ARG A 81 3.91 -14.06 2.79
N ASN A 82 3.24 -13.32 3.68
CA ASN A 82 2.62 -13.89 4.88
C ASN A 82 1.28 -14.59 4.60
N LYS A 83 0.88 -14.76 3.33
CA LYS A 83 -0.39 -15.38 2.90
C LYS A 83 -1.60 -14.75 3.62
N ALA A 84 -1.61 -13.41 3.71
CA ALA A 84 -2.49 -12.66 4.60
C ALA A 84 -3.54 -11.81 3.86
N LEU A 85 -3.81 -12.08 2.57
CA LEU A 85 -4.78 -11.32 1.77
C LEU A 85 -6.21 -11.34 2.34
N ASP A 86 -6.57 -12.40 3.09
CA ASP A 86 -7.86 -12.56 3.79
C ASP A 86 -7.82 -12.09 5.25
N ARG A 87 -6.62 -11.81 5.77
CA ARG A 87 -6.36 -11.40 7.16
C ARG A 87 -6.09 -9.90 7.29
N VAL A 88 -5.62 -9.24 6.24
CA VAL A 88 -5.31 -7.81 6.22
C VAL A 88 -6.43 -7.03 5.56
N MET A 89 -7.13 -6.21 6.33
CA MET A 89 -8.16 -5.29 5.82
C MET A 89 -7.47 -4.02 5.31
N ILE A 90 -7.48 -3.81 3.99
CA ILE A 90 -6.77 -2.68 3.36
C ILE A 90 -7.72 -1.50 3.13
N GLY A 91 -7.39 -0.36 3.72
CA GLY A 91 -7.95 0.95 3.40
C GLY A 91 -6.86 1.89 2.87
N LEU A 92 -7.25 2.85 2.03
CA LEU A 92 -6.38 3.99 1.71
C LEU A 92 -6.90 5.20 2.48
N ASP A 93 -5.98 5.90 3.14
CA ASP A 93 -6.28 7.12 3.87
C ASP A 93 -5.38 8.23 3.33
N PHE A 94 -5.99 9.20 2.64
CA PHE A 94 -5.28 10.37 2.13
C PHE A 94 -6.28 11.43 1.68
N PHE A 95 -5.81 12.66 1.64
CA PHE A 95 -6.58 13.84 1.28
C PHE A 95 -5.65 14.88 0.66
N ASP A 96 -5.58 14.89 -0.67
CA ASP A 96 -4.90 15.95 -1.41
C ASP A 96 -5.92 16.89 -2.06
N ALA A 97 -6.10 18.06 -1.43
CA ALA A 97 -7.00 19.10 -1.92
C ALA A 97 -6.41 19.97 -3.03
N SER A 98 -5.13 19.80 -3.36
CA SER A 98 -4.42 20.64 -4.34
C SER A 98 -4.59 20.18 -5.79
N ILE A 99 -5.11 18.96 -5.98
CA ILE A 99 -5.29 18.33 -7.29
C ILE A 99 -6.74 17.84 -7.48
N ASN A 100 -7.06 17.36 -8.68
CA ASN A 100 -8.36 16.76 -8.97
C ASN A 100 -8.57 15.52 -8.08
N ARG A 101 -9.60 15.56 -7.21
CA ARG A 101 -9.87 14.49 -6.21
C ARG A 101 -10.19 13.13 -6.84
N ILE A 102 -10.77 13.10 -8.05
CA ILE A 102 -11.03 11.85 -8.78
C ILE A 102 -9.72 11.27 -9.30
N ALA A 103 -8.82 12.12 -9.77
CA ALA A 103 -7.46 11.70 -10.14
C ALA A 103 -6.70 11.19 -8.90
N ALA A 104 -6.78 11.87 -7.76
CA ALA A 104 -6.14 11.44 -6.50
C ALA A 104 -6.57 10.02 -6.10
N TRP A 105 -7.88 9.73 -6.08
CA TRP A 105 -8.37 8.38 -5.80
C TRP A 105 -7.93 7.36 -6.85
N THR A 106 -8.03 7.71 -8.13
CA THR A 106 -7.67 6.80 -9.22
C THR A 106 -6.19 6.42 -9.16
N VAL A 107 -5.31 7.39 -8.91
CA VAL A 107 -3.87 7.17 -8.74
C VAL A 107 -3.59 6.34 -7.50
N GLY A 108 -4.13 6.70 -6.32
CA GLY A 108 -3.88 5.96 -5.08
C GLY A 108 -4.32 4.50 -5.16
N MET A 109 -5.55 4.25 -5.63
CA MET A 109 -6.10 2.90 -5.77
C MET A 109 -5.33 2.06 -6.79
N ARG A 110 -4.98 2.64 -7.96
CA ARG A 110 -4.18 1.93 -8.97
C ARG A 110 -2.76 1.65 -8.45
N SER A 111 -2.14 2.58 -7.73
CA SER A 111 -0.80 2.40 -7.16
C SER A 111 -0.74 1.25 -6.16
N PHE A 112 -1.68 1.17 -5.22
CA PHE A 112 -1.69 0.07 -4.26
C PHE A 112 -2.01 -1.28 -4.92
N ARG A 113 -2.94 -1.31 -5.89
CA ARG A 113 -3.22 -2.53 -6.66
C ARG A 113 -2.03 -3.00 -7.48
N LYS A 114 -1.26 -2.07 -8.08
CA LYS A 114 0.02 -2.39 -8.74
C LYS A 114 1.02 -2.99 -7.76
N ALA A 115 1.10 -2.48 -6.53
CA ALA A 115 1.94 -3.05 -5.48
C ALA A 115 1.54 -4.49 -5.12
N LEU A 116 0.24 -4.77 -4.96
CA LEU A 116 -0.25 -6.14 -4.75
C LEU A 116 0.08 -7.06 -5.93
N LEU A 117 -0.17 -6.62 -7.16
CA LEU A 117 0.17 -7.41 -8.36
C LEU A 117 1.68 -7.69 -8.44
N TYR A 118 2.51 -6.68 -8.18
CA TYR A 118 3.96 -6.82 -8.16
C TYR A 118 4.40 -7.87 -7.12
N ALA A 119 3.82 -7.84 -5.92
CA ALA A 119 4.08 -8.82 -4.87
C ALA A 119 3.61 -10.24 -5.23
N LEU A 120 2.47 -10.37 -5.90
CA LEU A 120 1.94 -11.66 -6.41
C LEU A 120 2.81 -12.25 -7.53
N LEU A 121 3.41 -11.41 -8.37
CA LEU A 121 4.32 -11.83 -9.44
C LEU A 121 5.76 -12.06 -8.95
N THR A 122 6.06 -11.68 -7.71
CA THR A 122 7.38 -11.93 -7.12
C THR A 122 7.56 -13.42 -6.84
N PRO A 123 8.70 -14.05 -7.21
CA PRO A 123 8.94 -15.47 -7.00
C PRO A 123 9.26 -15.76 -5.52
N ASN A 124 8.28 -15.60 -4.64
CA ASN A 124 8.44 -15.61 -3.20
C ASN A 124 9.02 -16.94 -2.69
N GLU A 125 8.55 -18.09 -3.20
CA GLU A 125 9.08 -19.42 -2.81
C GLU A 125 10.56 -19.59 -3.16
N LYS A 126 10.99 -19.07 -4.32
CA LYS A 126 12.41 -19.10 -4.71
C LYS A 126 13.24 -18.19 -3.82
N LEU A 127 12.75 -16.99 -3.51
CA LEU A 127 13.45 -16.05 -2.64
C LEU A 127 13.58 -16.60 -1.21
N ASP A 128 12.53 -17.23 -0.69
CA ASP A 128 12.52 -17.91 0.60
C ASP A 128 13.59 -19.01 0.66
N GLY A 129 13.61 -19.92 -0.32
CA GLY A 129 14.63 -20.96 -0.41
C GLY A 129 16.06 -20.42 -0.51
N LEU A 130 16.28 -19.36 -1.31
CA LEU A 130 17.59 -18.70 -1.41
C LEU A 130 18.01 -18.06 -0.07
N GLN A 131 17.06 -17.51 0.69
CA GLN A 131 17.33 -16.91 1.99
C GLN A 131 17.69 -17.97 3.04
N GLU A 132 16.96 -19.09 3.09
CA GLU A 132 17.25 -20.24 3.96
C GLU A 132 18.63 -20.87 3.66
N GLU A 133 19.03 -20.89 2.39
CA GLU A 133 20.37 -21.33 1.96
C GLU A 133 21.49 -20.31 2.25
N GLY A 134 21.16 -19.11 2.76
CA GLY A 134 22.13 -18.04 3.00
C GLY A 134 22.67 -17.38 1.72
N ARG A 135 22.00 -17.56 0.58
CA ARG A 135 22.40 -17.02 -0.75
C ARG A 135 21.93 -15.58 -0.92
N LEU A 136 22.29 -14.73 0.04
CA LEU A 136 21.79 -13.35 0.16
C LEU A 136 22.13 -12.47 -1.05
N THR A 137 23.25 -12.73 -1.74
CA THR A 137 23.61 -12.04 -2.99
C THR A 137 22.58 -12.28 -4.09
N GLU A 138 22.07 -13.51 -4.21
CA GLU A 138 21.07 -13.86 -5.22
C GLU A 138 19.68 -13.34 -4.83
N VAL A 139 19.35 -13.32 -3.54
CA VAL A 139 18.14 -12.65 -3.04
C VAL A 139 18.16 -11.18 -3.45
N MET A 140 19.22 -10.46 -3.12
CA MET A 140 19.37 -9.03 -3.46
C MET A 140 19.31 -8.81 -4.98
N MET A 141 20.11 -9.56 -5.76
CA MET A 141 20.13 -9.42 -7.22
C MET A 141 18.75 -9.68 -7.83
N LEU A 142 18.09 -10.77 -7.46
CA LEU A 142 16.79 -11.11 -8.03
C LEU A 142 15.72 -10.08 -7.65
N GLN A 143 15.72 -9.58 -6.41
CA GLN A 143 14.78 -8.53 -5.99
C GLN A 143 14.95 -7.23 -6.78
N GLU A 144 16.18 -6.86 -7.15
CA GLU A 144 16.43 -5.70 -8.01
C GLU A 144 16.03 -5.95 -9.46
N GLU A 145 16.37 -7.11 -10.03
CA GLU A 145 15.98 -7.46 -11.40
C GLU A 145 14.45 -7.47 -11.58
N MET A 146 13.70 -7.93 -10.57
CA MET A 146 12.23 -7.92 -10.62
C MET A 146 11.63 -6.52 -10.83
N LYS A 147 12.34 -5.44 -10.47
CA LYS A 147 11.83 -4.06 -10.63
C LYS A 147 11.67 -3.66 -12.10
N THR A 148 12.36 -4.32 -13.01
CA THR A 148 12.34 -4.05 -14.45
C THR A 148 11.68 -5.15 -15.28
N TYR A 149 11.17 -6.20 -14.62
CA TYR A 149 10.38 -7.23 -15.29
C TYR A 149 9.08 -6.62 -15.84
N PRO A 150 8.47 -7.24 -16.87
CA PRO A 150 7.31 -6.69 -17.58
C PRO A 150 6.00 -6.83 -16.77
N PHE A 151 5.99 -6.42 -15.50
CA PHE A 151 4.77 -6.41 -14.68
C PHE A 151 3.75 -5.38 -15.21
N GLY A 152 4.21 -4.36 -15.93
CA GLY A 152 3.36 -3.39 -16.62
C GLY A 152 2.41 -4.06 -17.62
N ASP A 153 2.92 -4.99 -18.43
CA ASP A 153 2.12 -5.74 -19.40
C ASP A 153 1.03 -6.58 -18.70
N VAL A 154 1.36 -7.18 -17.55
CA VAL A 154 0.40 -7.93 -16.74
C VAL A 154 -0.65 -7.01 -16.10
N TRP A 155 -0.25 -5.81 -15.66
CA TRP A 155 -1.16 -4.80 -15.14
C TRP A 155 -2.13 -4.29 -16.20
N ASP A 156 -1.64 -4.07 -17.42
CA ASP A 156 -2.44 -3.61 -18.54
C ASP A 156 -3.45 -4.68 -18.95
N TYR A 157 -3.02 -5.94 -19.03
CA TYR A 157 -3.93 -7.07 -19.26
C TYR A 157 -5.00 -7.19 -18.16
N PHE A 158 -4.63 -7.03 -16.89
CA PHE A 158 -5.60 -7.01 -15.79
C PHE A 158 -6.62 -5.87 -15.92
N CYS A 159 -6.19 -4.68 -16.36
CA CYS A 159 -7.12 -3.59 -16.60
C CYS A 159 -8.08 -3.92 -17.76
N GLU A 160 -7.57 -4.48 -18.85
CA GLU A 160 -8.37 -4.87 -20.01
C GLU A 160 -9.43 -5.92 -19.66
N THR A 161 -9.05 -6.99 -18.94
CA THR A 161 -9.99 -8.05 -18.54
C THR A 161 -11.07 -7.57 -17.59
N GLU A 162 -10.78 -6.55 -16.77
CA GLU A 162 -11.74 -5.89 -15.87
C GLU A 162 -12.55 -4.77 -16.57
N GLY A 163 -12.37 -4.58 -17.88
CA GLY A 163 -13.02 -3.52 -18.66
C GLY A 163 -12.68 -2.11 -18.16
N LYS A 164 -11.45 -1.91 -17.69
CA LYS A 164 -10.92 -0.64 -17.19
C LYS A 164 -9.90 -0.05 -18.17
N PRO A 165 -9.72 1.28 -18.19
CA PRO A 165 -8.71 1.90 -19.05
C PRO A 165 -7.29 1.45 -18.70
N VAL A 166 -6.51 1.22 -19.75
CA VAL A 166 -5.09 0.86 -19.72
C VAL A 166 -4.23 2.14 -19.68
N GLY A 167 -3.02 2.07 -19.14
CA GLY A 167 -2.10 3.22 -19.12
C GLY A 167 -2.71 4.49 -18.50
N GLU A 168 -2.57 5.59 -19.20
CA GLU A 168 -3.09 6.93 -18.89
C GLU A 168 -4.51 7.22 -19.42
N ASP A 169 -5.14 6.31 -20.18
CA ASP A 169 -6.41 6.56 -20.87
C ASP A 169 -7.55 6.98 -19.93
N TRP A 170 -7.51 6.55 -18.66
CA TRP A 170 -8.47 6.95 -17.62
C TRP A 170 -8.48 8.46 -17.38
N TYR A 171 -7.40 9.16 -17.68
CA TYR A 171 -7.27 10.59 -17.43
C TYR A 171 -8.15 11.44 -18.36
N GLU A 172 -8.41 10.97 -19.59
CA GLU A 172 -9.35 11.63 -20.50
C GLU A 172 -10.77 11.67 -19.90
N ALA A 173 -11.19 10.60 -19.23
CA ALA A 173 -12.48 10.56 -18.54
C ALA A 173 -12.54 11.56 -17.37
N VAL A 174 -11.44 11.73 -16.63
CA VAL A 174 -11.34 12.72 -15.55
C VAL A 174 -11.44 14.14 -16.10
N LYS A 175 -10.68 14.48 -17.14
CA LYS A 175 -10.75 15.81 -17.80
C LYS A 175 -12.16 16.09 -18.33
N THR A 176 -12.79 15.11 -18.95
CA THR A 176 -14.16 15.23 -19.46
C THR A 176 -15.15 15.51 -18.33
N TYR A 177 -15.08 14.74 -17.24
CA TYR A 177 -15.96 14.92 -16.09
C TYR A 177 -15.70 16.24 -15.34
N GLU A 178 -14.44 16.67 -15.28
CA GLU A 178 -14.08 17.96 -14.71
C GLU A 178 -14.73 19.11 -15.47
N ALA A 179 -14.61 19.13 -16.80
CA ALA A 179 -15.21 20.16 -17.64
C ALA A 179 -16.75 20.16 -17.59
N GLN A 180 -17.36 18.98 -17.60
CA GLN A 180 -18.82 18.85 -17.72
C GLN A 180 -19.57 18.94 -16.39
N VAL A 181 -18.96 18.48 -15.30
CA VAL A 181 -19.65 18.33 -14.01
C VAL A 181 -18.99 19.12 -12.90
N LEU A 182 -17.67 18.99 -12.72
CA LEU A 182 -16.99 19.68 -11.60
C LEU A 182 -16.95 21.19 -11.80
N GLY A 183 -16.67 21.66 -13.02
CA GLY A 183 -16.62 23.08 -13.37
C GLY A 183 -17.98 23.79 -13.30
N ALA A 184 -19.08 23.04 -13.27
CA ALA A 184 -20.42 23.58 -13.09
C ALA A 184 -20.84 23.73 -11.61
N ARG A 185 -20.01 23.27 -10.66
CA ARG A 185 -20.29 23.39 -9.22
C ARG A 185 -20.01 24.83 -8.78
N LYS A 186 -20.95 25.41 -8.03
CA LYS A 186 -20.84 26.76 -7.44
C LYS A 186 -19.99 26.74 -6.18
#